data_AF-A0A3G8R3U6-F1
#
_entry.id   AF-A0A3G8R3U6-F1
#
_cell.length_a   1.000
_cell.length_b   1.000
_cell.length_c   1.000
_cell.angle_alpha   90.00
_cell.angle_beta   90.00
_cell.angle_gamma   90.00
#
_symmetry.space_group_name_H-M   'P 1'
#
loop_
_entity.id
_entity.type
_entity.pdbx_description
1 polymer ?
#
loop_
_entity_poly.entity_id
_entity_poly.type
_entity_poly.pdbx_seq_one_letter_code
_entity_poly.pdbx_strand_id
1 'polypeptide(L)'
;MIIETIFEWIVILIMSVVILWLWRERVAHKRKIKNVRTLLERIVTVNHAEKLLYVTGDVELQRLMTEINRLLDLNLRVSADYNRSQIAMRKMISNISHDLKTPLTVVLGYAEMLDDDPDISPEERIKLLSRIHQKTSEAIEMIGSFFSLAKLEANDTDIQLTRLEIGELCRRSILEFYDLLTAQGFTVHIDIPEHPIHTLGNEGAIGRVLSNLISNAIRYGAEGRTLGLTLSEQQDTVRIEVWDRGKGIQEPEQDKVFERMYTLEDSRNKAVQGSGLGLTIAKRLVECMNGEMQLTSKPYEQTVFSFTLKKINY
;
A
#
# COMPACT_ATOMS: atom_id res chain seq x y z
N MET A 1 -1.82 -49.69 -74.60
CA MET A 1 -3.19 -49.14 -74.69
C MET A 1 -4.08 -49.46 -73.49
N ILE A 2 -4.62 -50.68 -73.28
CA ILE A 2 -5.52 -50.95 -72.14
C ILE A 2 -4.81 -50.82 -70.77
N ILE A 3 -3.56 -51.27 -70.68
CA ILE A 3 -2.79 -51.21 -69.43
C ILE A 3 -2.42 -49.75 -69.07
N GLU A 4 -2.12 -48.92 -70.05
CA GLU A 4 -1.80 -47.49 -69.85
C GLU A 4 -3.03 -46.71 -69.39
N THR A 5 -4.19 -46.93 -70.01
CA THR A 5 -5.42 -46.27 -69.57
C THR A 5 -5.83 -46.69 -68.17
N ILE A 6 -5.68 -47.97 -67.80
CA ILE A 6 -5.91 -48.45 -66.43
C ILE A 6 -4.95 -47.76 -65.44
N PHE A 7 -3.68 -47.60 -65.81
CA PHE A 7 -2.69 -46.92 -64.97
C PHE A 7 -3.04 -45.44 -64.74
N GLU A 8 -3.44 -44.71 -65.78
CA GLU A 8 -3.90 -43.33 -65.67
C GLU A 8 -5.12 -43.18 -64.74
N TRP A 9 -6.10 -44.07 -64.85
CA TRP A 9 -7.27 -44.08 -63.96
C TRP A 9 -6.91 -44.36 -62.50
N ILE A 10 -5.92 -45.24 -62.24
CA ILE A 10 -5.42 -45.51 -60.89
C ILE A 10 -4.74 -44.26 -60.30
N VAL A 11 -3.91 -43.56 -61.08
CA VAL A 11 -3.25 -42.33 -60.63
C VAL A 11 -4.28 -41.24 -60.31
N ILE A 12 -5.30 -41.05 -61.15
CA ILE A 12 -6.38 -40.09 -60.92
C ILE A 12 -7.16 -40.46 -59.65
N LEU A 13 -7.46 -41.74 -59.44
CA LEU A 13 -8.15 -42.21 -58.24
C LEU A 13 -7.33 -41.90 -56.98
N ILE A 14 -6.04 -42.22 -56.97
CA ILE A 14 -5.15 -41.95 -55.83
C ILE A 14 -5.09 -40.44 -55.55
N MET A 15 -4.90 -39.62 -56.59
CA MET A 15 -4.86 -38.15 -56.45
C MET A 15 -6.18 -37.60 -55.89
N SER A 16 -7.33 -38.13 -56.36
CA SER A 16 -8.65 -37.70 -55.88
C SER A 16 -8.85 -38.03 -54.39
N VAL A 17 -8.38 -39.19 -53.94
CA VAL A 17 -8.44 -39.62 -52.54
C VAL A 17 -7.55 -38.73 -51.66
N VAL A 18 -6.34 -38.42 -52.12
CA VAL A 18 -5.42 -37.52 -51.41
C VAL A 18 -6.02 -36.11 -51.29
N ILE A 19 -6.62 -35.58 -52.35
CA ILE A 19 -7.28 -34.26 -52.33
C ILE A 19 -8.47 -34.26 -51.36
N LEU A 20 -9.30 -35.32 -51.37
CA LEU A 20 -10.41 -35.47 -50.43
C LEU A 20 -9.94 -35.56 -48.98
N TRP A 21 -8.85 -36.28 -48.72
CA TRP A 21 -8.24 -36.39 -47.40
C TRP A 21 -7.70 -35.02 -46.91
N LEU A 22 -6.93 -34.31 -47.75
CA LEU A 22 -6.42 -32.97 -47.44
C LEU A 22 -7.54 -31.94 -47.24
N TRP A 23 -8.61 -32.02 -48.03
CA TRP A 23 -9.78 -31.15 -47.88
C TRP A 23 -10.49 -31.41 -46.55
N ARG A 24 -10.69 -32.69 -46.18
CA ARG A 24 -11.30 -33.08 -44.90
C ARG A 24 -10.48 -32.58 -43.71
N GLU A 25 -9.17 -32.77 -43.73
CA GLU A 25 -8.22 -32.24 -42.73
C GLU A 25 -8.32 -30.72 -42.60
N ARG A 26 -8.27 -29.98 -43.71
CA ARG A 26 -8.43 -28.51 -43.71
C ARG A 26 -9.76 -28.05 -43.11
N VAL A 27 -10.86 -28.71 -43.46
CA VAL A 27 -12.18 -28.38 -42.93
C VAL A 27 -12.25 -28.64 -41.42
N ALA A 28 -11.65 -29.75 -40.94
CA ALA A 28 -11.58 -30.06 -39.52
C ALA A 28 -10.78 -29.00 -38.72
N HIS A 29 -9.61 -28.60 -39.21
CA HIS A 29 -8.81 -27.53 -38.58
C HIS A 29 -9.54 -26.18 -38.53
N LYS A 30 -10.21 -25.78 -39.63
CA LYS A 30 -11.00 -24.54 -39.65
C LYS A 30 -12.13 -24.56 -38.61
N ARG A 31 -12.79 -25.72 -38.41
CA ARG A 31 -13.83 -25.87 -37.39
C ARG A 31 -13.28 -25.75 -35.97
N LYS A 32 -12.14 -26.36 -35.67
CA LYS A 32 -11.45 -26.24 -34.35
C LYS A 32 -11.15 -24.78 -34.02
N ILE A 33 -10.53 -24.04 -34.95
CA ILE A 33 -10.20 -22.62 -34.76
C ILE A 33 -11.45 -21.76 -34.61
N LYS A 34 -12.48 -22.01 -35.43
CA LYS A 34 -13.76 -21.28 -35.32
C LYS A 34 -14.39 -21.47 -33.95
N ASN A 35 -14.36 -22.68 -33.39
CA ASN A 35 -14.93 -22.95 -32.08
C ASN A 35 -14.18 -22.24 -30.95
N VAL A 36 -12.83 -22.27 -30.96
CA VAL A 36 -12.01 -21.53 -30.00
C VAL A 36 -12.28 -20.03 -30.10
N ARG A 37 -12.40 -19.49 -31.31
CA ARG A 37 -12.77 -18.09 -31.54
C ARG A 37 -14.13 -17.75 -30.95
N THR A 38 -15.17 -18.56 -31.23
CA THR A 38 -16.51 -18.31 -30.68
C THR A 38 -16.52 -18.39 -29.15
N LEU A 39 -15.73 -19.31 -28.57
CA LEU A 39 -15.61 -19.46 -27.11
C LEU A 39 -14.94 -18.21 -26.49
N LEU A 40 -13.87 -17.71 -27.10
CA LEU A 40 -13.21 -16.45 -26.73
C LEU A 40 -14.14 -15.24 -26.87
N GLU A 41 -14.86 -15.12 -27.99
CA GLU A 41 -15.83 -14.04 -28.20
C GLU A 41 -16.91 -14.03 -27.11
N ARG A 42 -17.34 -15.20 -26.64
CA ARG A 42 -18.33 -15.31 -25.56
C ARG A 42 -17.81 -14.84 -24.20
N ILE A 43 -16.56 -15.16 -23.86
CA ILE A 43 -15.93 -14.73 -22.60
C ILE A 43 -15.77 -13.21 -22.58
N VAL A 44 -15.35 -12.62 -23.71
CA VAL A 44 -15.17 -11.16 -23.83
C VAL A 44 -16.50 -10.40 -23.75
N THR A 45 -17.59 -10.96 -24.27
CA THR A 45 -18.87 -10.24 -24.42
C THR A 45 -19.88 -10.51 -23.30
N VAL A 46 -19.88 -11.70 -22.69
CA VAL A 46 -20.96 -12.15 -21.80
C VAL A 46 -20.48 -12.40 -20.38
N ASN A 47 -19.28 -12.93 -20.16
CA ASN A 47 -18.85 -13.31 -18.81
C ASN A 47 -17.32 -13.39 -18.67
N HIS A 48 -16.72 -12.39 -18.01
CA HIS A 48 -15.26 -12.24 -17.89
C HIS A 48 -14.61 -13.31 -17.00
N ALA A 49 -15.40 -14.05 -16.21
CA ALA A 49 -14.93 -15.00 -15.19
C ALA A 49 -14.98 -16.48 -15.59
N GLU A 50 -15.42 -16.79 -16.81
CA GLU A 50 -15.61 -18.19 -17.24
C GLU A 50 -14.33 -18.77 -17.86
N LYS A 51 -13.91 -19.96 -17.42
CA LYS A 51 -12.74 -20.64 -17.99
C LYS A 51 -13.06 -21.21 -19.36
N LEU A 52 -12.09 -21.18 -20.28
CA LEU A 52 -12.15 -21.91 -21.54
C LEU A 52 -12.06 -23.41 -21.26
N LEU A 53 -13.22 -24.05 -21.13
CA LEU A 53 -13.34 -25.50 -21.04
C LEU A 53 -13.62 -26.07 -22.43
N TYR A 54 -12.55 -26.43 -23.14
CA TYR A 54 -12.64 -27.06 -24.45
C TYR A 54 -12.01 -28.46 -24.43
N VAL A 55 -12.84 -29.49 -24.56
CA VAL A 55 -12.38 -30.88 -24.61
C VAL A 55 -11.96 -31.21 -26.04
N THR A 56 -10.67 -31.48 -26.23
CA THR A 56 -10.08 -31.86 -27.52
C THR A 56 -9.02 -32.92 -27.30
N GLY A 57 -8.86 -33.84 -28.25
CA GLY A 57 -7.75 -34.80 -28.27
C GLY A 57 -6.45 -34.23 -28.87
N ASP A 58 -6.47 -32.96 -29.28
CA ASP A 58 -5.34 -32.26 -29.90
C ASP A 58 -4.46 -31.59 -28.82
N VAL A 59 -3.24 -32.12 -28.63
CA VAL A 59 -2.32 -31.70 -27.56
C VAL A 59 -1.88 -30.24 -27.71
N GLU A 60 -1.64 -29.76 -28.93
CA GLU A 60 -1.25 -28.36 -29.16
C GLU A 60 -2.40 -27.40 -28.84
N LEU A 61 -3.62 -27.81 -29.15
CA LEU A 61 -4.80 -27.03 -28.81
C LEU A 61 -5.06 -27.01 -27.29
N GLN A 62 -4.82 -28.11 -26.58
CA GLN A 62 -4.88 -28.14 -25.11
C GLN A 62 -3.85 -27.20 -24.47
N ARG A 63 -2.61 -27.17 -24.98
CA ARG A 63 -1.56 -26.25 -24.52
C ARG A 63 -1.99 -24.80 -24.69
N LEU A 64 -2.48 -24.45 -25.89
CA LEU A 64 -2.98 -23.11 -26.17
C LEU A 64 -4.14 -22.71 -25.24
N MET A 65 -5.10 -23.61 -24.98
CA MET A 65 -6.21 -23.33 -24.06
C MET A 65 -5.72 -23.12 -22.63
N THR A 66 -4.70 -23.85 -22.19
CA THR A 66 -4.10 -23.68 -20.87
C THR A 66 -3.45 -22.30 -20.73
N GLU A 67 -2.71 -21.86 -21.74
CA GLU A 67 -2.05 -20.55 -21.71
C GLU A 67 -3.06 -19.39 -21.79
N ILE A 68 -4.13 -19.53 -22.58
CA ILE A 68 -5.20 -18.52 -22.59
C ILE A 68 -5.93 -18.48 -21.25
N ASN A 69 -6.23 -19.63 -20.64
CA ASN A 69 -6.81 -19.66 -19.30
C ASN A 69 -5.91 -18.98 -18.27
N ARG A 70 -4.59 -19.15 -18.36
CA ARG A 70 -3.63 -18.44 -17.51
C ARG A 70 -3.69 -16.92 -17.71
N LEU A 71 -3.79 -16.45 -18.96
CA LEU A 71 -3.95 -15.03 -19.26
C LEU A 71 -5.28 -14.46 -18.76
N LEU A 72 -6.38 -15.22 -18.85
CA LEU A 72 -7.67 -14.83 -18.30
C LEU A 72 -7.60 -14.73 -16.76
N ASP A 73 -7.00 -15.70 -16.08
CA ASP A 73 -6.79 -15.67 -14.63
C ASP A 73 -5.94 -14.45 -14.23
N LEU A 74 -4.90 -14.11 -14.98
CA LEU A 74 -4.10 -12.90 -14.76
C LEU A 74 -4.92 -11.63 -14.97
N ASN A 75 -5.70 -11.53 -16.04
CA ASN A 75 -6.53 -10.36 -16.35
C ASN A 75 -7.60 -10.13 -15.27
N LEU A 76 -8.24 -11.20 -14.80
CA LEU A 76 -9.21 -11.16 -13.70
C LEU A 76 -8.58 -10.66 -12.41
N ARG A 77 -7.36 -11.11 -12.08
CA ARG A 77 -6.61 -10.61 -10.92
C ARG A 77 -6.32 -9.12 -11.06
N VAL A 78 -5.78 -8.68 -12.20
CA VAL A 78 -5.47 -7.26 -12.46
C VAL A 78 -6.73 -6.40 -12.36
N SER A 79 -7.86 -6.85 -12.93
CA SER A 79 -9.13 -6.14 -12.87
C SER A 79 -9.70 -6.08 -11.45
N ALA A 80 -9.60 -7.18 -10.69
CA ALA A 80 -10.02 -7.21 -9.28
C ALA A 80 -9.18 -6.26 -8.42
N ASP A 81 -7.85 -6.26 -8.60
CA ASP A 81 -6.94 -5.39 -7.86
C ASP A 81 -7.15 -3.92 -8.24
N TYR A 82 -7.39 -3.62 -9.52
CA TYR A 82 -7.77 -2.29 -9.98
C TYR A 82 -9.08 -1.80 -9.34
N ASN A 83 -10.13 -2.64 -9.33
CA ASN A 83 -11.40 -2.30 -8.70
C ASN A 83 -11.25 -2.09 -7.19
N ARG A 84 -10.47 -2.93 -6.50
CA ARG A 84 -10.15 -2.75 -5.08
C ARG A 84 -9.45 -1.41 -4.84
N SER A 85 -8.47 -1.06 -5.68
CA SER A 85 -7.76 0.22 -5.60
C SER A 85 -8.71 1.41 -5.82
N GLN A 86 -9.61 1.33 -6.82
CA GLN A 86 -10.62 2.37 -7.04
C GLN A 86 -11.57 2.53 -5.84
N ILE A 87 -12.08 1.43 -5.28
CA ILE A 87 -12.96 1.48 -4.11
C ILE A 87 -12.22 2.10 -2.91
N ALA A 88 -10.96 1.70 -2.69
CA ALA A 88 -10.12 2.25 -1.62
C ALA A 88 -9.88 3.76 -1.81
N MET A 89 -9.60 4.22 -3.04
CA MET A 89 -9.43 5.64 -3.36
C MET A 89 -10.71 6.44 -3.13
N ARG A 90 -11.87 5.94 -3.56
CA ARG A 90 -13.16 6.61 -3.32
C ARG A 90 -13.47 6.71 -1.82
N LYS A 91 -13.24 5.63 -1.07
CA LYS A 91 -13.41 5.61 0.39
C LYS A 91 -12.47 6.61 1.07
N MET A 92 -11.22 6.69 0.61
CA MET A 92 -10.23 7.66 1.10
C MET A 92 -10.73 9.10 0.90
N ILE A 93 -11.13 9.48 -0.31
CA ILE A 93 -11.64 10.85 -0.60
C ILE A 93 -12.84 11.20 0.28
N SER A 94 -13.76 10.25 0.46
CA SER A 94 -14.94 10.44 1.33
C SER A 94 -14.53 10.68 2.79
N ASN A 95 -13.62 9.87 3.32
CA ASN A 95 -13.14 9.99 4.70
C ASN A 95 -12.39 11.30 4.94
N ILE A 96 -11.53 11.70 4.00
CA ILE A 96 -10.81 12.99 4.08
C ILE A 96 -11.78 14.15 4.12
N SER A 97 -12.82 14.11 3.28
CA SER A 97 -13.84 15.17 3.28
C SER A 97 -14.52 15.29 4.64
N HIS A 98 -14.79 14.17 5.30
CA HIS A 98 -15.36 14.13 6.65
C HIS A 98 -14.38 14.65 7.72
N ASP A 99 -13.14 14.17 7.69
CA ASP A 99 -12.12 14.49 8.69
C ASP A 99 -11.61 15.92 8.58
N LEU A 100 -11.66 16.54 7.39
CA LEU A 100 -11.42 17.97 7.21
C LEU A 100 -12.62 18.83 7.62
N LYS A 101 -13.85 18.36 7.39
CA LYS A 101 -15.06 19.12 7.78
C LYS A 101 -15.11 19.35 9.29
N THR A 102 -14.67 18.40 10.10
CA THR A 102 -14.70 18.48 11.56
C THR A 102 -13.88 19.66 12.12
N PRO A 103 -12.55 19.77 11.90
CA PRO A 103 -11.76 20.89 12.39
C PRO A 103 -12.19 22.21 11.75
N LEU A 104 -12.59 22.22 10.47
CA LEU A 104 -13.04 23.44 9.81
C LEU A 104 -14.36 23.97 10.39
N THR A 105 -15.28 23.09 10.79
CA THR A 105 -16.53 23.50 11.47
C THR A 105 -16.22 24.11 12.85
N VAL A 106 -15.22 23.57 13.55
CA VAL A 106 -14.76 24.12 14.84
C VAL A 106 -14.09 25.48 14.66
N VAL A 107 -13.23 25.63 13.65
CA VAL A 107 -12.61 26.92 13.30
C VAL A 107 -13.67 27.95 12.95
N LEU A 108 -14.65 27.59 12.12
CA LEU A 108 -15.75 28.48 11.76
C LEU A 108 -16.54 28.91 13.00
N GLY A 109 -16.91 27.99 13.89
CA GLY A 109 -17.63 28.35 15.12
C GLY A 109 -16.84 29.26 16.06
N TYR A 110 -15.51 29.09 16.16
CA TYR A 110 -14.68 30.03 16.94
C TYR A 110 -14.53 31.38 16.25
N ALA A 111 -14.49 31.42 14.91
CA ALA A 111 -14.46 32.68 14.16
C ALA A 111 -15.79 33.44 14.30
N GLU A 112 -16.93 32.74 14.22
CA GLU A 112 -18.27 33.30 14.46
C GLU A 112 -18.38 33.88 15.88
N MET A 113 -17.90 33.16 16.91
CA MET A 113 -17.85 33.68 18.28
C MET A 113 -17.03 34.97 18.43
N LEU A 114 -15.96 35.13 17.65
CA LEU A 114 -15.11 36.33 17.67
C LEU A 114 -15.73 37.51 16.89
N ASP A 115 -16.60 37.23 15.92
CA ASP A 115 -17.29 38.21 15.09
C ASP A 115 -18.58 38.71 15.77
N ASP A 116 -19.33 37.81 16.40
CA ASP A 116 -20.60 38.10 17.08
C ASP A 116 -20.43 38.85 18.41
N ASP A 117 -19.31 38.68 19.12
CA ASP A 117 -19.03 39.33 20.40
C ASP A 117 -17.80 40.26 20.34
N PRO A 118 -17.99 41.54 19.96
CA PRO A 118 -16.91 42.52 19.92
C PRO A 118 -16.36 42.87 21.31
N ASP A 119 -17.12 42.66 22.39
CA ASP A 119 -16.76 42.99 23.78
C ASP A 119 -16.08 41.83 24.53
N ILE A 120 -15.74 40.75 23.82
CA ILE A 120 -15.08 39.58 24.41
C ILE A 120 -13.76 39.98 25.10
N SER A 121 -13.48 39.37 26.26
CA SER A 121 -12.29 39.71 27.03
C SER A 121 -11.00 39.42 26.25
N PRO A 122 -9.92 40.21 26.44
CA PRO A 122 -8.64 39.97 25.77
C PRO A 122 -8.10 38.55 25.99
N GLU A 123 -8.29 37.99 27.19
CA GLU A 123 -7.84 36.64 27.54
C GLU A 123 -8.60 35.56 26.77
N GLU A 124 -9.94 35.66 26.70
CA GLU A 124 -10.75 34.68 25.97
C GLU A 124 -10.53 34.80 24.45
N ARG A 125 -10.31 36.03 23.94
CA ARG A 125 -9.91 36.27 22.54
C ARG A 125 -8.62 35.54 22.18
N ILE A 126 -7.57 35.67 23.00
CA ILE A 126 -6.28 34.98 22.77
C ILE A 126 -6.47 33.47 22.76
N LYS A 127 -7.29 32.94 23.67
CA LYS A 127 -7.58 31.51 23.76
C LYS A 127 -8.35 30.98 22.54
N LEU A 128 -9.35 31.71 22.05
CA LEU A 128 -10.08 31.35 20.82
C LEU A 128 -9.16 31.38 19.60
N LEU A 129 -8.34 32.42 19.46
CA LEU A 129 -7.33 32.51 18.38
C LEU A 129 -6.33 31.35 18.44
N SER A 130 -5.86 30.99 19.64
CA SER A 130 -4.98 29.83 19.82
C SER A 130 -5.66 28.52 19.40
N ARG A 131 -6.95 28.35 19.70
CA ARG A 131 -7.72 27.17 19.29
C ARG A 131 -7.96 27.12 17.78
N ILE A 132 -8.24 28.27 17.16
CA ILE A 132 -8.32 28.39 15.69
C ILE A 132 -6.99 27.97 15.07
N HIS A 133 -5.88 28.56 15.53
CA HIS A 133 -4.56 28.23 15.02
C HIS A 133 -4.26 26.73 15.14
N GLN A 134 -4.50 26.13 16.31
CA GLN A 134 -4.32 24.70 16.52
C GLN A 134 -5.14 23.86 15.53
N LYS A 135 -6.44 24.14 15.38
CA LYS A 135 -7.33 23.37 14.50
C LYS A 135 -6.99 23.56 13.02
N THR A 136 -6.54 24.74 12.62
CA THR A 136 -6.05 24.99 11.26
C THR A 136 -4.74 24.25 11.00
N SER A 137 -3.81 24.22 11.94
CA SER A 137 -2.57 23.44 11.83
C SER A 137 -2.85 21.94 11.69
N GLU A 138 -3.76 21.39 12.50
CA GLU A 138 -4.21 19.99 12.40
C GLU A 138 -4.78 19.68 10.98
N ALA A 139 -5.59 20.59 10.42
CA ALA A 139 -6.15 20.42 9.08
C ALA A 139 -5.08 20.46 7.98
N ILE A 140 -4.10 21.36 8.09
CA ILE A 140 -2.98 21.46 7.14
C ILE A 140 -2.13 20.17 7.16
N GLU A 141 -1.83 19.64 8.34
CA GLU A 141 -1.09 18.39 8.50
C GLU A 141 -1.83 17.20 7.86
N MET A 142 -3.15 17.16 8.02
CA MET A 142 -4.01 16.15 7.40
C MET A 142 -3.99 16.23 5.87
N ILE A 143 -4.07 17.44 5.30
CA ILE A 143 -3.95 17.67 3.85
C ILE A 143 -2.57 17.23 3.35
N GLY A 144 -1.50 17.60 4.06
CA GLY A 144 -0.13 17.21 3.70
C GLY A 144 0.07 15.69 3.70
N SER A 145 -0.51 15.00 4.70
CA SER A 145 -0.52 13.53 4.79
C SER A 145 -1.24 12.90 3.60
N PHE A 146 -2.41 13.43 3.23
CA PHE A 146 -3.16 12.95 2.06
C PHE A 146 -2.37 13.13 0.76
N PHE A 147 -1.86 14.34 0.49
CA PHE A 147 -1.11 14.61 -0.74
C PHE A 147 0.12 13.70 -0.86
N SER A 148 0.78 13.46 0.26
CA SER A 148 1.91 12.53 0.32
C SER A 148 1.52 11.12 -0.07
N LEU A 149 0.40 10.62 0.44
CA LEU A 149 -0.08 9.28 0.09
C LEU A 149 -0.51 9.20 -1.38
N ALA A 150 -1.19 10.22 -1.89
CA ALA A 150 -1.58 10.29 -3.30
C ALA A 150 -0.35 10.26 -4.24
N LYS A 151 0.73 10.97 -3.87
CA LYS A 151 1.98 10.98 -4.64
C LYS A 151 2.67 9.60 -4.64
N LEU A 152 2.69 8.93 -3.48
CA LEU A 152 3.24 7.58 -3.35
C LEU A 152 2.42 6.55 -4.17
N GLU A 153 1.10 6.68 -4.21
CA GLU A 153 0.23 5.77 -4.97
C GLU A 153 0.32 5.96 -6.49
N ALA A 154 0.64 7.16 -6.94
CA ALA A 154 0.80 7.43 -8.37
C ALA A 154 2.07 6.80 -8.96
N ASN A 155 2.93 6.15 -8.15
CA ASN A 155 4.31 5.79 -8.50
C ASN A 155 5.12 6.98 -9.06
N ASP A 156 4.65 8.20 -8.83
CA ASP A 156 5.21 9.45 -9.32
C ASP A 156 6.29 9.99 -8.36
N THR A 157 6.89 9.07 -7.60
CA THR A 157 7.94 9.34 -6.63
C THR A 157 9.13 8.49 -7.00
N ASP A 158 9.95 8.99 -7.92
CA ASP A 158 11.31 8.50 -8.08
C ASP A 158 12.10 8.93 -6.84
N ILE A 159 12.05 8.10 -5.79
CA ILE A 159 12.74 8.38 -4.53
C ILE A 159 14.23 8.15 -4.78
N GLN A 160 14.97 9.25 -4.92
CA GLN A 160 16.42 9.19 -5.04
C GLN A 160 17.00 8.64 -3.74
N LEU A 161 17.60 7.44 -3.85
CA LEU A 161 18.31 6.81 -2.76
C LEU A 161 19.76 7.28 -2.76
N THR A 162 20.17 7.84 -1.64
CA THR A 162 21.54 8.25 -1.39
C THR A 162 22.12 7.41 -0.26
N ARG A 163 23.45 7.45 -0.16
CA ARG A 163 24.14 6.91 0.99
C ARG A 163 23.94 7.88 2.16
N LEU A 164 23.46 7.37 3.28
CA LEU A 164 23.26 8.15 4.51
C LEU A 164 23.77 7.40 5.74
N GLU A 165 24.19 8.15 6.74
CA GLU A 165 24.53 7.64 8.07
C GLU A 165 23.23 7.63 8.88
N ILE A 166 22.76 6.43 9.25
CA ILE A 166 21.41 6.24 9.80
C ILE A 166 21.36 6.55 11.31
N GLY A 167 22.48 6.42 12.02
CA GLY A 167 22.57 6.72 13.45
C GLY A 167 22.25 8.18 13.76
N GLU A 168 22.87 9.12 13.04
CA GLU A 168 22.65 10.55 13.14
C GLU A 168 21.21 10.93 12.78
N LEU A 169 20.64 10.30 11.76
CA LEU A 169 19.25 10.55 11.41
C LEU A 169 18.30 10.11 12.52
N CYS A 170 18.51 8.92 13.10
CA CYS A 170 17.74 8.44 14.26
C CYS A 170 17.88 9.38 15.47
N ARG A 171 19.11 9.81 15.81
CA ARG A 171 19.38 10.77 16.90
C ARG A 171 18.68 12.11 16.68
N ARG A 172 18.76 12.67 15.47
CA ARG A 172 18.10 13.93 15.14
C ARG A 172 16.59 13.82 15.19
N SER A 173 16.02 12.74 14.67
CA SER A 173 14.57 12.52 14.69
C SER A 173 13.99 12.40 16.10
N ILE A 174 14.69 11.76 17.05
CA ILE A 174 14.20 11.69 18.44
C ILE A 174 14.33 13.03 19.17
N LEU A 175 15.38 13.81 18.86
CA LEU A 175 15.60 15.15 19.44
C LEU A 175 14.49 16.14 19.07
N GLU A 176 13.87 16.02 17.89
CA GLU A 176 12.72 16.83 17.49
C GLU A 176 11.51 16.72 18.44
N PHE A 177 11.42 15.62 19.21
CA PHE A 177 10.35 15.37 20.17
C PHE A 177 10.77 15.60 21.64
N TYR A 178 11.99 16.08 21.88
CA TYR A 178 12.56 16.18 23.24
C TYR A 178 11.68 17.00 24.20
N ASP A 179 11.26 18.20 23.79
CA ASP A 179 10.43 19.08 24.63
C ASP A 179 9.08 18.45 24.95
N LEU A 180 8.47 17.79 23.95
CA LEU A 180 7.17 17.12 24.10
C LEU A 180 7.27 15.91 25.06
N LEU A 181 8.29 15.07 24.86
CA LEU A 181 8.56 13.90 25.70
C LEU A 181 8.83 14.31 27.14
N THR A 182 9.62 15.36 27.34
CA THR A 182 9.94 15.91 28.66
C THR A 182 8.71 16.50 29.34
N ALA A 183 7.92 17.31 28.62
CA ALA A 183 6.70 17.92 29.14
C ALA A 183 5.64 16.88 29.55
N GLN A 184 5.58 15.74 28.85
CA GLN A 184 4.66 14.65 29.14
C GLN A 184 5.24 13.59 30.10
N GLY A 185 6.50 13.73 30.53
CA GLY A 185 7.15 12.84 31.50
C GLY A 185 7.45 11.43 30.96
N PHE A 186 7.85 11.33 29.69
CA PHE A 186 8.27 10.06 29.09
C PHE A 186 9.68 9.65 29.53
N THR A 187 9.86 8.36 29.75
CA THR A 187 11.18 7.70 29.83
C THR A 187 11.60 7.28 28.43
N VAL A 188 12.73 7.79 27.95
CA VAL A 188 13.23 7.54 26.59
C VAL A 188 14.43 6.59 26.65
N HIS A 189 14.34 5.48 25.92
CA HIS A 189 15.41 4.50 25.76
C HIS A 189 16.00 4.61 24.36
N ILE A 190 17.27 5.00 24.25
CA ILE A 190 17.95 5.10 22.96
C ILE A 190 19.08 4.07 22.96
N ASP A 191 19.02 3.14 22.01
CA ASP A 191 20.05 2.13 21.77
C ASP A 191 20.50 2.25 20.32
N ILE A 192 21.46 3.15 20.09
CA ILE A 192 22.01 3.45 18.76
C ILE A 192 23.52 3.28 18.86
N PRO A 193 24.14 2.43 18.04
CA PRO A 193 25.59 2.24 18.05
C PRO A 193 26.37 3.54 17.83
N GLU A 194 27.48 3.69 18.55
CA GLU A 194 28.36 4.87 18.46
C GLU A 194 29.19 4.91 17.16
N HIS A 195 29.41 3.75 16.52
CA HIS A 195 30.09 3.69 15.23
C HIS A 195 29.13 4.01 14.08
N PRO A 196 29.63 4.60 12.98
CA PRO A 196 28.76 5.05 11.90
C PRO A 196 28.20 3.87 11.10
N ILE A 197 26.87 3.86 10.95
CA ILE A 197 26.16 2.82 10.19
C ILE A 197 25.60 3.46 8.92
N HIS A 198 25.90 2.88 7.76
CA HIS A 198 25.48 3.42 6.48
C HIS A 198 24.40 2.57 5.83
N THR A 199 23.37 3.22 5.31
CA THR A 199 22.28 2.60 4.55
C THR A 199 22.05 3.32 3.24
N LEU A 200 21.46 2.62 2.28
CA LEU A 200 20.92 3.21 1.06
C LEU A 200 19.48 3.64 1.33
N GLY A 201 19.16 4.92 1.16
CA GLY A 201 17.82 5.43 1.46
C GLY A 201 17.65 6.90 1.12
N ASN A 202 16.48 7.45 1.40
CA ASN A 202 16.23 8.89 1.26
C ASN A 202 16.04 9.51 2.64
N GLU A 203 16.89 10.48 2.98
CA GLU A 203 16.91 11.11 4.32
C GLU A 203 15.55 11.68 4.73
N GLY A 204 14.87 12.39 3.82
CA GLY A 204 13.53 12.93 4.07
C GLY A 204 12.47 11.85 4.23
N ALA A 205 12.51 10.80 3.42
CA ALA A 205 11.58 9.67 3.53
C ALA A 205 11.74 8.94 4.87
N ILE A 206 12.98 8.65 5.27
CA ILE A 206 13.27 7.96 6.54
C ILE A 206 12.90 8.84 7.73
N GLY A 207 13.24 10.14 7.70
CA GLY A 207 12.82 11.07 8.75
C GLY A 207 11.31 11.10 8.93
N ARG A 208 10.54 11.03 7.84
CA ARG A 208 9.07 10.92 7.90
C ARG A 208 8.58 9.59 8.46
N VAL A 209 9.24 8.48 8.11
CA VAL A 209 8.94 7.16 8.71
C VAL A 209 9.14 7.24 10.22
N LEU A 210 10.29 7.73 10.68
CA LEU A 210 10.61 7.90 12.09
C LEU A 210 9.62 8.81 12.81
N SER A 211 9.32 9.98 12.23
CA SER A 211 8.34 10.93 12.80
C SER A 211 6.96 10.30 12.98
N ASN A 212 6.48 9.56 11.98
CA ASN A 212 5.20 8.84 12.08
C ASN A 212 5.20 7.77 13.19
N LEU A 213 6.29 6.99 13.29
CA LEU A 213 6.41 5.93 14.31
C LEU A 213 6.55 6.52 15.73
N ILE A 214 7.39 7.55 15.90
CA ILE A 214 7.61 8.22 17.20
C ILE A 214 6.33 8.94 17.65
N SER A 215 5.66 9.66 16.76
CA SER A 215 4.39 10.33 17.06
C SER A 215 3.31 9.34 17.50
N ASN A 216 3.22 8.19 16.81
CA ASN A 216 2.32 7.11 17.23
C ASN A 216 2.67 6.56 18.61
N ALA A 217 3.95 6.29 18.88
CA ALA A 217 4.40 5.78 20.16
C ALA A 217 4.13 6.77 21.31
N ILE A 218 4.29 8.08 21.09
CA ILE A 218 3.93 9.12 22.08
C ILE A 218 2.42 9.11 22.31
N ARG A 219 1.64 9.06 21.24
CA ARG A 219 0.19 9.23 21.33
C ARG A 219 -0.54 8.02 21.90
N TYR A 220 -0.17 6.82 21.48
CA TYR A 220 -0.81 5.56 21.89
C TYR A 220 -0.08 4.89 23.06
N GLY A 221 1.20 5.21 23.26
CA GLY A 221 2.03 4.77 24.39
C GLY A 221 1.95 5.66 25.64
N ALA A 222 1.13 6.73 25.62
CA ALA A 222 1.03 7.72 26.68
C ALA A 222 0.76 7.15 28.08
N GLU A 223 0.02 6.04 28.18
CA GLU A 223 -0.25 5.37 29.47
C GLU A 223 1.01 4.73 30.07
N GLY A 224 1.88 4.16 29.21
CA GLY A 224 3.14 3.55 29.63
C GLY A 224 4.29 4.52 29.82
N ARG A 225 4.15 5.77 29.32
CA ARG A 225 5.16 6.85 29.37
C ARG A 225 6.57 6.37 29.03
N THR A 226 6.69 5.43 28.11
CA THR A 226 7.96 4.82 27.72
C THR A 226 8.03 4.81 26.22
N LEU A 227 9.12 5.35 25.68
CA LEU A 227 9.45 5.33 24.27
C LEU A 227 10.84 4.75 24.11
N GLY A 228 11.02 3.84 23.17
CA GLY A 228 12.34 3.37 22.80
C GLY A 228 12.61 3.47 21.31
N LEU A 229 13.86 3.75 20.99
CA LEU A 229 14.41 3.79 19.64
C LEU A 229 15.69 2.95 19.62
N THR A 230 15.67 1.87 18.85
CA THR A 230 16.79 0.93 18.73
C THR A 230 17.24 0.86 17.27
N LEU A 231 18.55 0.96 17.04
CA LEU A 231 19.19 0.72 15.74
C LEU A 231 20.10 -0.49 15.89
N SER A 232 19.89 -1.50 15.05
CA SER A 232 20.74 -2.70 15.01
C SER A 232 21.20 -3.00 13.58
N GLU A 233 22.40 -3.56 13.48
CA GLU A 233 22.93 -4.05 12.21
C GLU A 233 22.70 -5.56 12.07
N GLN A 234 22.29 -5.96 10.88
CA GLN A 234 22.28 -7.34 10.43
C GLN A 234 23.30 -7.50 9.29
N GLN A 235 23.42 -8.70 8.71
CA GLN A 235 24.42 -8.96 7.66
C GLN A 235 24.29 -8.01 6.45
N ASP A 236 23.08 -7.90 5.90
CA ASP A 236 22.82 -7.13 4.67
C ASP A 236 21.86 -5.95 4.88
N THR A 237 21.35 -5.78 6.10
CA THR A 237 20.33 -4.77 6.42
C THR A 237 20.65 -4.06 7.72
N VAL A 238 20.09 -2.87 7.87
CA VAL A 238 19.95 -2.17 9.14
C VAL A 238 18.50 -2.30 9.59
N ARG A 239 18.26 -2.55 10.88
CA ARG A 239 16.93 -2.66 11.47
C ARG A 239 16.76 -1.53 12.48
N ILE A 240 15.71 -0.74 12.27
CA ILE A 240 15.30 0.33 13.16
C ILE A 240 14.01 -0.09 13.85
N GLU A 241 13.94 0.07 15.16
CA GLU A 241 12.79 -0.28 15.98
C GLU A 241 12.35 0.92 16.80
N VAL A 242 11.06 1.25 16.73
CA VAL A 242 10.40 2.21 17.61
C VAL A 242 9.39 1.44 18.45
N TRP A 243 9.50 1.54 19.77
CA TRP A 243 8.65 0.78 20.66
C TRP A 243 8.09 1.58 21.82
N ASP A 244 6.94 1.15 22.32
CA ASP A 244 6.24 1.73 23.47
C ASP A 244 5.67 0.64 24.38
N ARG A 245 5.20 1.04 25.56
CA ARG A 245 4.54 0.16 26.55
C ARG A 245 3.09 0.60 26.82
N GLY A 246 2.39 1.07 25.79
CA GLY A 246 1.00 1.47 25.86
C GLY A 246 0.03 0.30 25.84
N LYS A 247 -1.21 0.59 25.41
CA LYS A 247 -2.31 -0.39 25.30
C LYS A 247 -1.98 -1.56 24.38
N GLY A 248 -1.15 -1.29 23.38
CA GLY A 248 -0.83 -2.23 22.31
C GLY A 248 -2.00 -2.52 21.38
N ILE A 249 -1.81 -3.53 20.53
CA ILE A 249 -2.67 -3.86 19.40
C ILE A 249 -3.04 -5.34 19.48
N GLN A 250 -4.34 -5.65 19.46
CA GLN A 250 -4.84 -7.02 19.49
C GLN A 250 -4.42 -7.78 18.22
N GLU A 251 -4.10 -9.07 18.33
CA GLU A 251 -3.65 -9.91 17.21
C GLU A 251 -4.49 -9.77 15.92
N PRO A 252 -5.85 -9.77 15.95
CA PRO A 252 -6.66 -9.66 14.73
C PRO A 252 -6.56 -8.31 14.00
N GLU A 253 -5.97 -7.31 14.65
CA GLU A 253 -5.84 -5.95 14.14
C GLU A 253 -4.42 -5.64 13.66
N GLN A 254 -3.41 -6.45 14.03
CA GLN A 254 -2.01 -6.20 13.70
C GLN A 254 -1.75 -6.19 12.19
N ASP A 255 -2.44 -7.03 11.42
CA ASP A 255 -2.33 -7.04 9.96
C ASP A 255 -3.00 -5.80 9.32
N LYS A 256 -3.98 -5.22 10.02
CA LYS A 256 -4.83 -4.15 9.50
C LYS A 256 -4.31 -2.76 9.79
N VAL A 257 -3.43 -2.56 10.79
CA VAL A 257 -2.95 -1.21 11.13
C VAL A 257 -2.14 -0.53 10.03
N PHE A 258 -1.66 -1.30 9.05
CA PHE A 258 -1.00 -0.76 7.87
C PHE A 258 -1.99 -0.44 6.72
N GLU A 259 -3.24 -0.91 6.82
CA GLU A 259 -4.29 -0.57 5.86
C GLU A 259 -4.62 0.92 5.91
N ARG A 260 -5.01 1.45 4.75
CA ARG A 260 -5.32 2.87 4.58
C ARG A 260 -6.44 3.29 5.51
N MET A 261 -6.22 4.36 6.27
CA MET A 261 -7.25 4.96 7.13
C MET A 261 -7.79 3.99 8.18
N TYR A 262 -7.04 2.92 8.50
CA TYR A 262 -7.41 2.03 9.59
C TYR A 262 -7.10 2.72 10.92
N THR A 263 -8.10 2.77 11.78
CA THR A 263 -7.97 3.25 13.16
C THR A 263 -8.68 2.25 14.07
N LEU A 264 -8.08 1.95 15.22
CA LEU A 264 -8.66 1.04 16.20
C LEU A 264 -10.01 1.60 16.68
N GLU A 265 -11.00 0.74 16.89
CA GLU A 265 -12.35 1.14 17.26
C GLU A 265 -12.41 1.99 18.56
N ASP A 266 -11.49 1.74 19.49
CA ASP A 266 -11.31 2.48 20.76
C ASP A 266 -10.57 3.84 20.60
N SER A 267 -9.98 4.09 19.44
CA SER A 267 -9.37 5.39 19.09
C SER A 267 -10.40 6.42 18.59
N ARG A 268 -11.69 6.05 18.56
CA ARG A 268 -12.81 6.96 18.19
C ARG A 268 -13.17 7.97 19.29
N ASN A 269 -12.54 7.90 20.46
CA ASN A 269 -12.59 8.98 21.44
C ASN A 269 -11.89 10.23 20.87
N LYS A 270 -12.63 11.35 20.77
CA LYS A 270 -12.24 12.62 20.13
C LYS A 270 -10.87 13.20 20.54
N ALA A 271 -10.29 12.76 21.66
CA ALA A 271 -8.98 13.21 22.13
C ALA A 271 -7.79 12.54 21.44
N VAL A 272 -7.98 11.36 20.82
CA VAL A 272 -6.91 10.54 20.24
C VAL A 272 -7.32 10.12 18.82
N GLN A 273 -7.78 11.08 18.00
CA GLN A 273 -8.09 10.85 16.58
C GLN A 273 -6.91 11.21 15.69
N GLY A 274 -6.58 10.34 14.75
CA GLY A 274 -5.44 10.45 13.84
C GLY A 274 -5.92 10.09 12.47
N SER A 275 -5.23 10.60 11.45
CA SER A 275 -5.66 10.40 10.06
C SER A 275 -5.69 8.92 9.65
N GLY A 276 -5.08 8.00 10.41
CA GLY A 276 -4.92 6.61 10.01
C GLY A 276 -4.02 6.45 8.77
N LEU A 277 -3.28 7.51 8.40
CA LEU A 277 -2.37 7.52 7.26
C LEU A 277 -0.91 7.34 7.66
N GLY A 278 -0.52 7.69 8.88
CA GLY A 278 0.88 7.71 9.29
C GLY A 278 1.59 6.37 9.06
N LEU A 279 1.00 5.27 9.54
CA LEU A 279 1.56 3.93 9.35
C LEU A 279 1.53 3.47 7.89
N THR A 280 0.47 3.77 7.15
CA THR A 280 0.40 3.45 5.72
C THR A 280 1.48 4.19 4.91
N ILE A 281 1.67 5.49 5.17
CA ILE A 281 2.70 6.31 4.54
C ILE A 281 4.08 5.77 4.92
N ALA A 282 4.31 5.45 6.20
CA ALA A 282 5.56 4.91 6.68
C ALA A 282 5.91 3.58 5.98
N LYS A 283 4.94 2.65 5.91
CA LYS A 283 5.10 1.38 5.18
C LYS A 283 5.42 1.60 3.71
N ARG A 284 4.69 2.48 3.03
CA ARG A 284 4.91 2.77 1.60
C ARG A 284 6.28 3.39 1.33
N LEU A 285 6.73 4.32 2.16
CA LEU A 285 8.06 4.91 2.04
C LEU A 285 9.15 3.84 2.19
N VAL A 286 9.01 2.95 3.18
CA VAL A 286 9.94 1.82 3.38
C VAL A 286 9.94 0.87 2.18
N GLU A 287 8.77 0.49 1.68
CA GLU A 287 8.62 -0.35 0.48
C GLU A 287 9.28 0.29 -0.76
N CYS A 288 9.11 1.61 -0.97
CA CYS A 288 9.76 2.35 -2.05
C CYS A 288 11.30 2.38 -1.92
N MET A 289 11.83 2.20 -0.71
CA MET A 289 13.27 2.07 -0.46
C MET A 289 13.75 0.61 -0.47
N ASN A 290 12.91 -0.34 -0.94
CA ASN A 290 13.16 -1.78 -0.92
C ASN A 290 13.40 -2.36 0.50
N GLY A 291 12.79 -1.72 1.50
CA GLY A 291 12.79 -2.20 2.88
C GLY A 291 11.54 -3.02 3.21
N GLU A 292 11.52 -3.55 4.42
CA GLU A 292 10.36 -4.24 4.99
C GLU A 292 9.92 -3.55 6.29
N MET A 293 8.61 -3.45 6.53
CA MET A 293 8.05 -2.93 7.78
C MET A 293 7.25 -4.02 8.50
N GLN A 294 7.49 -4.18 9.79
CA GLN A 294 6.88 -5.21 10.64
C GLN A 294 6.33 -4.60 11.92
N LEU A 295 5.30 -5.24 12.47
CA LEU A 295 4.72 -4.95 13.77
C LEU A 295 4.82 -6.20 14.65
N THR A 296 5.18 -6.01 15.90
CA THR A 296 4.99 -7.00 16.96
C THR A 296 4.37 -6.30 18.16
N SER A 297 3.18 -6.72 18.56
CA SER A 297 2.53 -6.14 19.74
C SER A 297 2.02 -7.23 20.68
N LYS A 298 2.29 -7.04 21.97
CA LYS A 298 1.63 -7.74 23.06
C LYS A 298 0.85 -6.69 23.86
N PRO A 299 -0.49 -6.77 23.89
CA PRO A 299 -1.32 -5.81 24.59
C PRO A 299 -0.86 -5.57 26.03
N TYR A 300 -0.76 -4.30 26.44
CA TYR A 300 -0.30 -3.85 27.77
C TYR A 300 1.13 -4.25 28.17
N GLU A 301 1.90 -4.88 27.29
CA GLU A 301 3.31 -5.20 27.53
C GLU A 301 4.21 -4.31 26.68
N GLN A 302 4.14 -4.47 25.36
CA GLN A 302 5.02 -3.77 24.44
C GLN A 302 4.48 -3.79 23.02
N THR A 303 4.61 -2.67 22.32
CA THR A 303 4.38 -2.56 20.87
C THR A 303 5.67 -2.14 20.21
N VAL A 304 6.07 -2.86 19.16
CA VAL A 304 7.30 -2.63 18.40
C VAL A 304 6.95 -2.48 16.94
N PHE A 305 7.15 -1.29 16.39
CA PHE A 305 7.20 -1.06 14.96
C PHE A 305 8.65 -1.12 14.51
N SER A 306 8.94 -1.95 13.53
CA SER A 306 10.30 -2.09 13.00
C SER A 306 10.31 -1.94 11.48
N PHE A 307 11.41 -1.42 10.95
CA PHE A 307 11.66 -1.43 9.53
C PHE A 307 13.12 -1.72 9.21
N THR A 308 13.34 -2.34 8.05
CA THR A 308 14.67 -2.71 7.56
C THR A 308 15.02 -1.91 6.31
N LEU A 309 16.29 -1.57 6.16
CA LEU A 309 16.84 -0.95 4.95
C LEU A 309 18.14 -1.64 4.56
N LYS A 310 18.51 -1.55 3.27
CA LYS A 310 19.73 -2.17 2.76
C LYS A 310 20.97 -1.48 3.34
N LYS A 311 21.78 -2.27 4.05
CA LYS A 311 23.06 -1.84 4.59
C LYS A 311 24.07 -1.62 3.45
N ILE A 312 24.89 -0.59 3.58
CA ILE A 312 26.05 -0.39 2.71
C ILE A 312 27.28 -0.88 3.48
N ASN A 313 27.79 -2.05 3.08
CA ASN A 313 29.07 -2.55 3.55
C ASN A 313 30.20 -1.88 2.76
N TYR A 314 31.30 -1.61 3.46
CA TYR A 314 32.56 -1.18 2.86
C TYR A 314 33.35 -2.35 2.31
#